data_AF-A0A5K7ZSW7-F1
#
_entry.id   AF-A0A5K7ZSW7-F1
#
_cell.length_a   1.000
_cell.length_b   1.000
_cell.length_c   1.000
_cell.angle_alpha   90.00
_cell.angle_beta   90.00
_cell.angle_gamma   90.00
#
_symmetry.space_group_name_H-M   'P 1'
#
loop_
_entity.id
_entity.type
_entity.pdbx_description
1 polymer ?
#
loop_
_entity_poly.entity_id
_entity_poly.type
_entity_poly.pdbx_seq_one_letter_code
_entity_poly.pdbx_strand_id
1 'polypeptide(L)'
;MVQAEKRHGLGWGQSVTVLTAGIILAAGLLSMPTPIFAARAEDAVTVRIDTEAVYIPTTADRTSLDRDLTVFRARRQAAGQAADEFARRRLIQFVYRDKDELVLLVADRLTATVDESRGRSANGAPTRSIQLHAMVRLSDFIEAELTSLRLKKEEAHADYRSEMEPNVAPALNPGHLLARAYRLVDKNEPRMAIIYLDSLIHHYPRWRELYETKAMALRLQDRPEQMEMALHQACTLGSPTACTKLEQRQAVKEE
;
A
#
# COMPACT_ATOMS: atom_id res chain seq x y z
N MET A 1 -7.40 15.03 52.61
CA MET A 1 -7.51 14.74 54.07
C MET A 1 -8.98 14.45 54.34
N VAL A 2 -9.41 13.18 54.44
CA VAL A 2 -9.48 12.33 55.66
C VAL A 2 -10.52 12.93 56.63
N GLN A 3 -11.63 12.32 57.08
CA GLN A 3 -12.16 10.95 57.25
C GLN A 3 -13.71 11.08 57.36
N ALA A 4 -14.55 10.24 56.75
CA ALA A 4 -15.04 8.92 57.19
C ALA A 4 -15.85 8.90 58.50
N GLU A 5 -17.16 8.62 58.40
CA GLU A 5 -17.89 7.90 59.45
C GLU A 5 -18.91 6.91 58.84
N LYS A 6 -18.71 5.63 59.20
CA LYS A 6 -19.55 4.46 58.95
C LYS A 6 -20.72 4.44 59.93
N ARG A 7 -21.91 3.96 59.52
CA ARG A 7 -22.66 2.95 60.27
C ARG A 7 -23.49 2.03 59.37
N HIS A 8 -23.54 0.78 59.81
CA HIS A 8 -24.09 -0.43 59.18
C HIS A 8 -25.59 -0.62 59.44
N GLY A 9 -26.24 -1.45 58.61
CA GLY A 9 -27.51 -2.14 58.86
C GLY A 9 -28.09 -2.71 57.55
N LEU A 10 -27.56 -3.82 57.01
CA LEU A 10 -28.11 -5.20 57.07
C LEU A 10 -29.62 -5.35 56.78
N GLY A 11 -29.91 -6.07 55.70
CA GLY A 11 -31.22 -6.65 55.34
C GLY A 11 -31.18 -7.12 53.88
N TRP A 12 -30.47 -8.20 53.56
CA TRP A 12 -31.04 -9.55 53.34
C TRP A 12 -32.25 -9.56 52.41
N GLY A 13 -31.97 -9.78 51.13
CA GLY A 13 -32.94 -10.12 50.08
C GLY A 13 -32.22 -10.93 49.02
N GLN A 14 -32.17 -12.25 49.24
CA GLN A 14 -31.58 -13.24 48.34
C GLN A 14 -32.38 -13.32 47.03
N SER A 15 -31.70 -13.51 45.90
CA SER A 15 -32.08 -14.45 44.82
C SER A 15 -30.99 -14.42 43.74
N VAL A 16 -29.96 -15.24 43.92
CA VAL A 16 -29.05 -15.65 42.84
C VAL A 16 -29.64 -16.92 42.25
N THR A 17 -30.26 -16.83 41.08
CA THR A 17 -30.61 -18.02 40.30
C THR A 17 -29.42 -18.45 39.47
N VAL A 18 -28.69 -19.42 40.02
CA VAL A 18 -27.76 -20.30 39.29
C VAL A 18 -28.60 -21.22 38.41
N LEU A 19 -28.47 -21.10 37.09
CA LEU A 19 -28.98 -22.08 36.13
C LEU A 19 -27.83 -23.00 35.71
N THR A 20 -27.67 -24.08 36.45
CA THR A 20 -26.94 -25.28 36.05
C THR A 20 -27.97 -26.37 35.75
N ALA A 21 -27.98 -26.88 34.51
CA ALA A 21 -28.07 -28.30 34.14
C ALA A 21 -28.66 -28.44 32.73
N GLY A 22 -28.03 -29.28 31.91
CA GLY A 22 -28.70 -29.88 30.76
C GLY A 22 -27.85 -30.01 29.49
N ILE A 23 -26.74 -30.75 29.54
CA ILE A 23 -26.13 -31.31 28.33
C ILE A 23 -27.07 -32.44 27.85
N ILE A 24 -27.73 -32.25 26.70
CA ILE A 24 -28.37 -33.33 25.96
C ILE A 24 -27.42 -33.74 24.83
N LEU A 25 -26.67 -34.82 25.08
CA LEU A 25 -25.95 -35.59 24.08
C LEU A 25 -26.97 -36.45 23.33
N ALA A 26 -27.45 -35.96 22.18
CA ALA A 26 -28.14 -36.81 21.22
C ALA A 26 -27.12 -37.26 20.17
N ALA A 27 -26.43 -38.36 20.47
CA ALA A 27 -25.62 -39.09 19.52
C ALA A 27 -26.53 -39.78 18.49
N GLY A 28 -26.75 -39.11 17.36
CA GLY A 28 -27.37 -39.67 16.16
C GLY A 28 -26.36 -39.71 15.03
N LEU A 29 -25.44 -40.67 15.07
CA LEU A 29 -24.54 -40.99 13.97
C LEU A 29 -25.35 -41.59 12.80
N LEU A 30 -25.60 -40.79 11.78
CA LEU A 30 -25.74 -41.25 10.40
C LEU A 30 -24.68 -40.51 9.58
N SER A 31 -23.45 -41.02 9.68
CA SER A 31 -22.33 -40.61 8.84
C SER A 31 -22.53 -41.16 7.43
N MET A 32 -23.34 -40.46 6.63
CA MET A 32 -23.15 -40.50 5.19
C MET A 32 -21.90 -39.66 4.90
N PRO A 33 -20.90 -40.18 4.16
CA PRO A 33 -19.81 -39.35 3.69
C PRO A 33 -20.40 -38.39 2.65
N THR A 34 -20.87 -37.24 3.10
CA THR A 34 -20.94 -36.10 2.19
C THR A 34 -19.49 -35.87 1.78
N PRO A 35 -19.13 -35.93 0.49
CA PRO A 35 -17.93 -35.25 0.09
C PRO A 35 -18.13 -33.82 0.58
N ILE A 36 -17.33 -33.40 1.55
CA ILE A 36 -17.02 -32.00 1.74
C ILE A 36 -16.38 -31.64 0.40
N PHE A 37 -17.22 -31.25 -0.56
CA PHE A 37 -16.80 -30.32 -1.58
C PHE A 37 -16.39 -29.11 -0.76
N ALA A 38 -15.10 -29.03 -0.47
CA ALA A 38 -14.46 -27.75 -0.32
C ALA A 38 -14.95 -26.97 -1.54
N ALA A 39 -15.84 -26.00 -1.30
CA ALA A 39 -16.15 -25.02 -2.30
C ALA A 39 -14.80 -24.36 -2.60
N ARG A 40 -14.15 -24.86 -3.66
CA ARG A 40 -13.10 -24.11 -4.35
C ARG A 40 -13.80 -22.80 -4.66
N ALA A 41 -13.34 -21.72 -4.04
CA ALA A 41 -13.81 -20.38 -4.36
C ALA A 41 -13.36 -20.07 -5.79
N GLU A 42 -14.05 -20.65 -6.77
CA GLU A 42 -13.78 -20.57 -8.20
C GLU A 42 -14.60 -19.46 -8.88
N ASP A 43 -15.19 -18.55 -8.10
CA ASP A 43 -15.76 -17.29 -8.57
C ASP A 43 -14.99 -16.08 -8.01
N ALA A 44 -13.66 -16.12 -8.07
CA ALA A 44 -12.85 -14.96 -7.73
C ALA A 44 -13.11 -13.84 -8.75
N VAL A 45 -13.79 -12.78 -8.33
CA VAL A 45 -14.01 -11.60 -9.18
C VAL A 45 -12.64 -11.05 -9.60
N THR A 46 -12.35 -11.12 -10.90
CA THR A 46 -11.04 -10.81 -11.48
C THR A 46 -11.13 -9.76 -12.58
N VAL A 47 -10.04 -9.04 -12.79
CA VAL A 47 -9.84 -8.14 -13.93
C VAL A 47 -8.49 -8.47 -14.56
N ARG A 48 -8.47 -8.64 -15.89
CA ARG A 48 -7.24 -8.75 -16.67
C ARG A 48 -6.79 -7.36 -17.08
N ILE A 49 -5.54 -7.05 -16.81
CA ILE A 49 -4.95 -5.74 -17.02
C ILE A 49 -3.59 -5.91 -17.69
N ASP A 50 -3.41 -5.18 -18.79
CA ASP A 50 -2.13 -5.05 -19.48
C ASP A 50 -1.55 -3.67 -19.22
N THR A 51 -0.30 -3.59 -18.78
CA THR A 51 0.38 -2.32 -18.53
C THR A 51 1.76 -2.30 -19.14
N GLU A 52 2.19 -1.09 -19.49
CA GLU A 52 3.53 -0.83 -19.98
C GLU A 52 4.27 0.11 -19.03
N ALA A 53 5.55 -0.19 -18.78
CA ALA A 53 6.44 0.70 -18.08
C ALA A 53 7.81 0.74 -18.75
N VAL A 54 8.38 1.94 -18.86
CA VAL A 54 9.65 2.17 -19.54
C VAL A 54 10.72 2.60 -18.54
N TYR A 55 11.96 2.17 -18.80
CA TYR A 55 13.14 2.66 -18.10
C TYR A 55 14.34 2.84 -19.02
N ILE A 56 15.25 3.72 -18.59
CA ILE A 56 16.54 3.91 -19.23
C ILE A 56 17.55 3.09 -18.43
N PRO A 57 18.10 1.99 -18.99
CA PRO A 57 19.07 1.17 -18.30
C PRO A 57 20.34 1.98 -18.02
N THR A 58 20.87 1.86 -16.80
CA THR A 58 22.11 2.50 -16.39
C THR A 58 23.31 1.55 -16.50
N THR A 59 24.16 1.46 -15.48
CA THR A 59 25.29 0.53 -15.43
C THR A 59 24.79 -0.90 -15.21
N ALA A 60 25.61 -1.89 -15.56
CA ALA A 60 25.26 -3.30 -15.39
C ALA A 60 24.82 -3.63 -13.94
N ASP A 61 25.52 -3.09 -12.93
CA ASP A 61 25.24 -3.36 -11.51
C ASP A 61 23.90 -2.79 -11.02
N ARG A 62 23.40 -1.71 -11.65
CA ARG A 62 22.12 -1.06 -11.29
C ARG A 62 20.98 -1.44 -12.20
N THR A 63 21.26 -2.19 -13.26
CA THR A 63 20.29 -2.62 -14.25
C THR A 63 19.20 -3.52 -13.64
N SER A 64 19.54 -4.37 -12.67
CA SER A 64 18.56 -5.20 -11.95
C SER A 64 17.59 -4.36 -11.13
N LEU A 65 18.10 -3.39 -10.36
CA LEU A 65 17.28 -2.47 -9.58
C LEU A 65 16.37 -1.61 -10.46
N ASP A 66 16.90 -1.01 -11.53
CA ASP A 66 16.10 -0.21 -12.46
C ASP A 66 14.97 -1.05 -13.09
N ARG A 67 15.27 -2.31 -13.43
CA ARG A 67 14.27 -3.27 -13.92
C ARG A 67 13.22 -3.58 -12.86
N ASP A 68 13.63 -3.92 -11.63
CA ASP A 68 12.71 -4.32 -10.55
C ASP A 68 11.76 -3.18 -10.17
N LEU A 69 12.27 -1.95 -10.06
CA LEU A 69 11.46 -0.76 -9.86
C LEU A 69 10.47 -0.50 -11.00
N THR A 70 10.86 -0.86 -12.23
CA THR A 70 9.99 -0.70 -13.41
C THR A 70 8.92 -1.77 -13.50
N VAL A 71 9.25 -3.02 -13.14
CA VAL A 71 8.25 -4.09 -12.96
C VAL A 71 7.27 -3.69 -11.88
N PHE A 72 7.76 -3.21 -10.73
CA PHE A 72 6.90 -2.74 -9.64
C PHE A 72 5.94 -1.64 -10.10
N ARG A 73 6.43 -0.67 -10.88
CA ARG A 73 5.60 0.39 -11.46
C ARG A 73 4.50 -0.14 -12.38
N ALA A 74 4.82 -1.09 -13.26
CA ALA A 74 3.82 -1.73 -14.11
C ALA A 74 2.76 -2.47 -13.28
N ARG A 75 3.17 -3.16 -12.20
CA ARG A 75 2.26 -3.80 -11.23
C ARG A 75 1.40 -2.79 -10.49
N ARG A 76 1.98 -1.67 -10.04
CA ARG A 76 1.26 -0.57 -9.38
C ARG A 76 0.20 0.02 -10.30
N GLN A 77 0.53 0.23 -11.57
CA GLN A 77 -0.45 0.69 -12.56
C GLN A 77 -1.56 -0.34 -12.76
N ALA A 78 -1.23 -1.63 -12.85
CA ALA A 78 -2.23 -2.68 -13.03
C ALA A 78 -3.17 -2.80 -11.82
N ALA A 79 -2.61 -2.78 -10.61
CA ALA A 79 -3.38 -2.74 -9.37
C ALA A 79 -4.25 -1.48 -9.28
N GLY A 80 -3.73 -0.31 -9.64
CA GLY A 80 -4.50 0.94 -9.66
C GLY A 80 -5.70 0.88 -10.61
N GLN A 81 -5.51 0.39 -11.83
CA GLN A 81 -6.59 0.21 -12.81
C GLN A 81 -7.64 -0.82 -12.33
N ALA A 82 -7.20 -1.94 -11.74
CA ALA A 82 -8.11 -2.92 -11.16
C ALA A 82 -8.91 -2.34 -9.98
N ALA A 83 -8.27 -1.56 -9.10
CA ALA A 83 -8.94 -0.85 -8.01
C ALA A 83 -10.06 0.06 -8.54
N ASP A 84 -9.77 0.85 -9.58
CA ASP A 84 -10.76 1.71 -10.23
C ASP A 84 -11.91 0.91 -10.84
N GLU A 85 -11.60 -0.23 -11.47
CA GLU A 85 -12.62 -1.09 -12.06
C GLU A 85 -13.54 -1.72 -11.01
N PHE A 86 -12.98 -2.24 -9.91
CA PHE A 86 -13.77 -2.80 -8.82
C PHE A 86 -14.61 -1.72 -8.13
N ALA A 87 -14.07 -0.52 -7.93
CA ALA A 87 -14.81 0.60 -7.36
C ALA A 87 -15.96 1.05 -8.28
N ARG A 88 -15.72 1.13 -9.60
CA ARG A 88 -16.74 1.45 -10.61
C ARG A 88 -17.89 0.44 -10.61
N ARG A 89 -17.58 -0.85 -10.40
CA ARG A 89 -18.57 -1.93 -10.25
C ARG A 89 -19.20 -1.99 -8.84
N ARG A 90 -18.82 -1.10 -7.93
CA ARG A 90 -19.27 -1.05 -6.53
C ARG A 90 -18.94 -2.32 -5.72
N LEU A 91 -17.87 -3.02 -6.10
CA LEU A 91 -17.42 -4.25 -5.45
C LEU A 91 -16.48 -3.98 -4.27
N ILE A 92 -15.80 -2.83 -4.29
CA ILE A 92 -15.00 -2.32 -3.17
C ILE A 92 -15.29 -0.84 -3.00
N GLN A 93 -15.24 -0.38 -1.75
CA GLN A 93 -15.21 1.04 -1.43
C GLN A 93 -13.95 1.29 -0.62
N PHE A 94 -13.11 2.22 -1.08
CA PHE A 94 -11.95 2.64 -0.33
C PHE A 94 -12.42 3.65 0.72
N VAL A 95 -12.42 3.23 1.99
CA VAL A 95 -12.73 4.13 3.09
C VAL A 95 -11.45 4.89 3.48
N TYR A 96 -11.59 6.15 3.93
CA TYR A 96 -10.55 6.95 4.60
C TYR A 96 -9.28 7.38 3.83
N ARG A 97 -9.17 7.11 2.51
CA ARG A 97 -8.04 7.45 1.59
C ARG A 97 -7.00 6.35 1.36
N ASP A 98 -7.22 5.14 1.89
CA ASP A 98 -6.24 4.03 1.82
C ASP A 98 -6.04 3.43 0.41
N LYS A 99 -6.70 3.91 -0.65
CA LYS A 99 -6.53 3.34 -2.01
C LYS A 99 -5.06 3.26 -2.42
N ASP A 100 -4.32 4.35 -2.23
CA ASP A 100 -2.92 4.40 -2.65
C ASP A 100 -2.05 3.43 -1.85
N GLU A 101 -2.26 3.32 -0.53
CA GLU A 101 -1.58 2.33 0.31
C GLU A 101 -1.87 0.90 -0.16
N LEU A 102 -3.16 0.57 -0.36
CA LEU A 102 -3.58 -0.77 -0.74
C LEU A 102 -3.08 -1.14 -2.14
N VAL A 103 -3.10 -0.21 -3.09
CA VAL A 103 -2.54 -0.43 -4.44
C VAL A 103 -1.06 -0.76 -4.38
N LEU A 104 -0.29 -0.10 -3.52
CA LEU A 104 1.13 -0.39 -3.32
C LEU A 104 1.36 -1.79 -2.75
N LEU A 105 0.58 -2.18 -1.74
CA LEU A 105 0.66 -3.52 -1.14
C LEU A 105 0.23 -4.62 -2.11
N VAL A 106 -0.79 -4.38 -2.95
CA VAL A 106 -1.16 -5.31 -4.03
C VAL A 106 -0.02 -5.44 -5.05
N ALA A 107 0.59 -4.32 -5.44
CA ALA A 107 1.64 -4.31 -6.46
C ALA A 107 2.87 -5.16 -6.08
N ASP A 108 3.24 -5.24 -4.81
CA ASP A 108 4.39 -6.05 -4.36
C ASP A 108 4.20 -7.55 -4.60
N ARG A 109 2.98 -8.04 -4.36
CA ARG A 109 2.67 -9.48 -4.47
C ARG A 109 2.03 -9.86 -5.80
N LEU A 110 1.69 -8.89 -6.65
CA LEU A 110 0.95 -9.14 -7.87
C LEU A 110 1.76 -10.07 -8.78
N THR A 111 1.23 -11.28 -8.98
CA THR A 111 1.78 -12.23 -9.94
C THR A 111 1.37 -11.81 -11.34
N ALA A 112 2.34 -11.68 -12.23
CA ALA A 112 2.12 -11.25 -13.60
C ALA A 112 3.17 -11.87 -14.51
N THR A 113 2.80 -12.09 -15.78
CA THR A 113 3.79 -12.38 -16.82
C THR A 113 4.40 -11.07 -17.30
N VAL A 114 5.71 -11.10 -17.56
CA VAL A 114 6.51 -9.91 -17.84
C VAL A 114 7.30 -10.15 -19.10
N ASP A 115 7.02 -9.34 -20.13
CA ASP A 115 7.73 -9.34 -21.40
C ASP A 115 8.58 -8.08 -21.49
N GLU A 116 9.89 -8.25 -21.75
CA GLU A 116 10.83 -7.14 -21.82
C GLU A 116 11.31 -6.95 -23.25
N SER A 117 11.19 -5.73 -23.75
CA SER A 117 11.62 -5.33 -25.10
C SER A 117 12.64 -4.19 -25.04
N ARG A 118 13.52 -4.14 -26.04
CA ARG A 118 14.52 -3.07 -26.18
C ARG A 118 14.07 -2.07 -27.23
N GLY A 119 14.25 -0.80 -26.93
CA GLY A 119 13.93 0.30 -27.83
C GLY A 119 14.97 1.42 -27.77
N ARG A 120 14.61 2.54 -28.39
CA ARG A 120 15.32 3.80 -28.27
C ARG A 120 14.33 4.92 -27.98
N SER A 121 14.75 5.87 -27.16
CA SER A 121 14.06 7.15 -26.97
C SER A 121 14.15 8.00 -28.24
N ALA A 122 13.33 9.05 -28.34
CA ALA A 122 13.36 10.04 -29.43
C ALA A 122 14.75 10.69 -29.60
N ASN A 123 15.53 10.80 -28.52
CA ASN A 123 16.91 11.32 -28.55
C ASN A 123 17.97 10.24 -28.81
N GLY A 124 17.57 9.03 -29.21
CA GLY A 124 18.48 7.91 -29.54
C GLY A 124 19.03 7.13 -28.35
N ALA A 125 18.74 7.55 -27.11
CA ALA A 125 19.17 6.85 -25.90
C ALA A 125 18.52 5.45 -25.81
N PRO A 126 19.25 4.41 -25.37
CA PRO A 126 18.68 3.08 -25.22
C PRO A 126 17.58 3.10 -24.15
N THR A 127 16.45 2.47 -24.45
CA THR A 127 15.35 2.29 -23.51
C THR A 127 14.98 0.82 -23.43
N ARG A 128 14.37 0.44 -22.32
CA ARG A 128 13.74 -0.86 -22.16
C ARG A 128 12.31 -0.66 -21.73
N SER A 129 11.42 -1.39 -22.39
CA SER A 129 10.00 -1.40 -22.09
C SER A 129 9.63 -2.75 -21.50
N ILE A 130 8.83 -2.69 -20.44
CA ILE A 130 8.27 -3.83 -19.74
C ILE A 130 6.77 -3.82 -20.04
N GLN A 131 6.32 -4.85 -20.76
CA GLN A 131 4.90 -5.17 -20.90
C GLN A 131 4.55 -6.18 -19.81
N LEU A 132 3.48 -5.91 -19.08
CA LEU A 132 3.04 -6.69 -17.95
C LEU A 132 1.59 -7.11 -18.16
N HIS A 133 1.34 -8.42 -18.08
CA HIS A 133 0.00 -8.99 -18.17
C HIS A 133 -0.37 -9.57 -16.80
N ALA A 134 -1.35 -8.95 -16.15
CA ALA A 134 -1.76 -9.32 -14.80
C ALA A 134 -3.24 -9.71 -14.74
N MET A 135 -3.52 -10.68 -13.87
CA MET A 135 -4.88 -10.95 -13.41
C MET A 135 -4.97 -10.51 -11.96
N VAL A 136 -5.72 -9.44 -11.71
CA VAL A 136 -5.92 -8.90 -10.36
C VAL A 136 -7.26 -9.40 -9.84
N ARG A 137 -7.26 -9.97 -8.64
CA ARG A 137 -8.46 -10.49 -7.96
C ARG A 137 -8.93 -9.47 -6.94
N LEU A 138 -10.24 -9.41 -6.71
CA LEU A 138 -10.81 -8.62 -5.62
C LEU A 138 -10.22 -9.03 -4.25
N SER A 139 -9.96 -10.34 -4.05
CA SER A 139 -9.33 -10.87 -2.84
C SER A 139 -7.93 -10.31 -2.58
N ASP A 140 -7.20 -9.89 -3.63
CA ASP A 140 -5.87 -9.30 -3.46
C ASP A 140 -5.96 -7.96 -2.70
N PHE A 141 -7.08 -7.23 -2.79
CA PHE A 141 -7.32 -6.02 -2.01
C PHE A 141 -7.75 -6.33 -0.57
N ILE A 142 -8.54 -7.38 -0.36
CA ILE A 142 -8.91 -7.84 1.01
C ILE A 142 -7.64 -8.22 1.77
N GLU A 143 -6.76 -8.99 1.14
CA GLU A 143 -5.49 -9.32 1.75
C GLU A 143 -4.58 -8.09 1.95
N ALA A 144 -4.74 -7.02 1.16
CA ALA A 144 -3.93 -5.80 1.31
C ALA A 144 -4.35 -5.04 2.55
N GLU A 145 -5.66 -4.98 2.79
CA GLU A 145 -6.24 -4.39 3.98
C GLU A 145 -5.81 -5.15 5.23
N LEU A 146 -5.87 -6.49 5.21
CA LEU A 146 -5.37 -7.31 6.30
C LEU A 146 -3.88 -7.10 6.58
N THR A 147 -3.06 -6.95 5.54
CA THR A 147 -1.64 -6.63 5.68
C THR A 147 -1.44 -5.22 6.24
N SER A 148 -2.16 -4.21 5.75
CA SER A 148 -2.10 -2.84 6.27
C SER A 148 -2.43 -2.79 7.77
N LEU A 149 -3.48 -3.50 8.20
CA LEU A 149 -3.86 -3.60 9.62
C LEU A 149 -2.76 -4.24 10.48
N ARG A 150 -2.09 -5.28 9.97
CA ARG A 150 -0.95 -5.91 10.67
C ARG A 150 0.23 -4.96 10.79
N LEU A 151 0.61 -4.30 9.70
CA LEU A 151 1.71 -3.32 9.69
C LEU A 151 1.41 -2.14 10.62
N LYS A 152 0.18 -1.61 10.61
CA LYS A 152 -0.25 -0.54 11.53
C LYS A 152 -0.09 -0.96 13.00
N LYS A 153 -0.38 -2.21 13.33
CA LYS A 153 -0.18 -2.78 14.68
C LYS A 153 1.30 -2.96 15.04
N GLU A 154 2.10 -3.47 14.10
CA GLU A 154 3.55 -3.65 14.31
C GLU A 154 4.27 -2.32 14.51
N GLU A 155 3.92 -1.31 13.70
CA GLU A 155 4.49 0.04 13.77
C GLU A 155 4.06 0.78 15.05
N ALA A 156 2.87 0.52 15.60
CA ALA A 156 2.43 1.13 16.87
C ALA A 156 3.33 0.76 18.07
N HIS A 157 4.18 -0.26 17.92
CA HIS A 157 5.13 -0.72 18.93
C HIS A 157 6.59 -0.51 18.54
N ALA A 158 6.86 0.15 17.41
CA ALA A 158 8.23 0.38 16.94
C ALA A 158 8.91 1.51 17.71
N ASP A 159 10.23 1.39 17.91
CA ASP A 159 11.04 2.48 18.46
C ASP A 159 11.18 3.59 17.40
N TYR A 160 11.04 4.84 17.81
CA TYR A 160 11.06 6.03 16.93
C TYR A 160 12.32 6.08 16.04
N ARG A 161 13.47 5.57 16.51
CA ARG A 161 14.69 5.45 15.68
C ARG A 161 14.56 4.41 14.58
N SER A 162 13.99 3.24 14.90
CA SER A 162 13.68 2.19 13.90
C SER A 162 12.61 2.64 12.90
N GLU A 163 11.84 3.67 13.22
CA GLU A 163 10.88 4.26 12.30
C GLU A 163 11.51 5.13 11.21
N MET A 164 12.63 5.77 11.54
CA MET A 164 13.24 6.82 10.73
C MET A 164 14.41 6.34 9.88
N GLU A 165 14.98 5.19 10.22
CA GLU A 165 15.98 4.50 9.40
C GLU A 165 15.32 3.25 8.79
N PRO A 166 14.89 3.29 7.51
CA PRO A 166 14.38 2.11 6.84
C PRO A 166 15.45 1.02 6.90
N ASN A 167 15.09 -0.14 7.48
CA ASN A 167 15.89 -1.34 7.30
C ASN A 167 15.83 -1.70 5.80
N VAL A 168 16.89 -1.33 5.08
CA VAL A 168 17.05 -1.67 3.68
C VAL A 168 17.35 -3.17 3.62
N ALA A 169 16.29 -3.96 3.53
CA ALA A 169 16.39 -5.42 3.43
C ALA A 169 17.23 -5.83 2.20
N PRO A 170 17.83 -7.03 2.20
CA PRO A 170 18.60 -7.53 1.05
C PRO A 170 17.81 -7.59 -0.26
N ALA A 171 16.48 -7.77 -0.15
CA ALA A 171 15.55 -7.70 -1.27
C ALA A 171 14.68 -6.45 -1.13
N LEU A 172 14.66 -5.61 -2.17
CA LEU A 172 13.82 -4.43 -2.21
C LEU A 172 12.34 -4.83 -2.25
N ASN A 173 11.53 -4.24 -1.36
CA ASN A 173 10.09 -4.44 -1.31
C ASN A 173 9.38 -3.07 -1.50
N PRO A 174 9.24 -2.61 -2.76
CA PRO A 174 8.96 -1.20 -3.05
C PRO A 174 7.63 -0.70 -2.49
N GLY A 175 6.58 -1.52 -2.57
CA GLY A 175 5.25 -1.19 -2.13
C GLY A 175 5.14 -1.12 -0.62
N HIS A 176 5.82 -1.98 0.15
CA HIS A 176 5.85 -1.90 1.62
C HIS A 176 6.53 -0.61 2.08
N LEU A 177 7.66 -0.25 1.45
CA LEU A 177 8.38 0.98 1.75
C LEU A 177 7.53 2.21 1.42
N LEU A 178 6.91 2.27 0.25
CA LEU A 178 6.03 3.39 -0.12
C LEU A 178 4.76 3.42 0.73
N ALA A 179 4.13 2.28 1.01
CA ALA A 179 2.93 2.17 1.83
C ALA A 179 3.17 2.72 3.25
N ARG A 180 4.38 2.54 3.79
CA ARG A 180 4.76 3.16 5.07
C ARG A 180 4.72 4.69 5.00
N ALA A 181 5.26 5.28 3.94
CA ALA A 181 5.22 6.74 3.76
C ALA A 181 3.78 7.25 3.67
N TYR A 182 2.90 6.52 2.99
CA TYR A 182 1.46 6.82 2.94
C TYR A 182 0.81 6.74 4.33
N ARG A 183 1.08 5.68 5.11
CA ARG A 183 0.58 5.56 6.49
C ARG A 183 1.03 6.71 7.39
N LEU A 184 2.26 7.18 7.27
CA LEU A 184 2.76 8.35 8.02
C LEU A 184 2.00 9.62 7.62
N VAL A 185 1.71 9.79 6.33
CA VAL A 185 0.87 10.90 5.85
C VAL A 185 -0.55 10.81 6.41
N ASP A 186 -1.17 9.63 6.39
CA ASP A 186 -2.54 9.41 6.86
C ASP A 186 -2.67 9.56 8.39
N LYS A 187 -1.61 9.25 9.14
CA LYS A 187 -1.48 9.56 10.58
C LYS A 187 -1.28 11.05 10.88
N ASN A 188 -1.30 11.92 9.87
CA ASN A 188 -1.01 13.34 9.98
C ASN A 188 0.42 13.63 10.51
N GLU A 189 1.39 12.80 10.11
CA GLU A 189 2.81 12.96 10.41
C GLU A 189 3.63 13.24 9.13
N PRO A 190 3.27 14.25 8.31
CA PRO A 190 3.94 14.49 7.04
C PRO A 190 5.43 14.81 7.19
N ARG A 191 5.87 15.32 8.36
CA ARG A 191 7.29 15.55 8.66
C ARG A 191 8.07 14.24 8.72
N MET A 192 7.49 13.24 9.37
CA MET A 192 8.07 11.90 9.51
C MET A 192 8.14 11.22 8.15
N ALA A 193 7.05 11.32 7.36
CA ALA A 193 7.03 10.83 5.99
C ALA A 193 8.15 11.45 5.14
N ILE A 194 8.38 12.76 5.23
CA ILE A 194 9.47 13.44 4.50
C ILE A 194 10.84 12.90 4.91
N ILE A 195 11.13 12.76 6.21
CA ILE A 195 12.43 12.27 6.68
C ILE A 195 12.65 10.81 6.26
N TYR A 196 11.62 9.98 6.41
CA TYR A 196 11.64 8.59 5.97
C TYR A 196 11.93 8.48 4.46
N LEU A 197 11.25 9.30 3.65
CA LEU A 197 11.46 9.34 2.20
C LEU A 197 12.85 9.88 1.83
N ASP A 198 13.40 10.84 2.59
CA ASP A 198 14.76 11.34 2.37
C ASP A 198 15.82 10.26 2.59
N SER A 199 15.64 9.41 3.60
CA SER A 199 16.49 8.24 3.79
C SER A 199 16.39 7.28 2.61
N LEU A 200 15.18 6.96 2.14
CA LEU A 200 15.01 6.10 0.97
C LEU A 200 15.62 6.70 -0.30
N ILE A 201 15.48 8.01 -0.51
CA ILE A 201 16.05 8.74 -1.66
C ILE A 201 17.58 8.70 -1.61
N HIS A 202 18.18 8.77 -0.42
CA HIS A 202 19.63 8.63 -0.27
C HIS A 202 20.14 7.29 -0.83
N HIS A 203 19.42 6.20 -0.56
CA HIS A 203 19.77 4.87 -1.07
C HIS A 203 19.32 4.62 -2.52
N TYR A 204 18.20 5.21 -2.93
CA TYR A 204 17.54 4.96 -4.22
C TYR A 204 17.20 6.26 -4.97
N PRO A 205 18.20 7.08 -5.36
CA PRO A 205 17.97 8.41 -5.92
C PRO A 205 17.30 8.42 -7.31
N ARG A 206 17.13 7.25 -7.93
CA ARG A 206 16.45 7.11 -9.24
C ARG A 206 15.02 6.57 -9.12
N TRP A 207 14.55 6.34 -7.90
CA TRP A 207 13.22 5.82 -7.66
C TRP A 207 12.19 6.97 -7.62
N ARG A 208 11.64 7.29 -8.79
CA ARG A 208 10.76 8.46 -9.00
C ARG A 208 9.53 8.49 -8.08
N GLU A 209 8.96 7.35 -7.75
CA GLU A 209 7.78 7.26 -6.88
C GLU A 209 8.06 7.78 -5.46
N LEU A 210 9.31 7.75 -4.98
CA LEU A 210 9.69 8.37 -3.70
C LEU A 210 9.53 9.89 -3.76
N TYR A 211 9.95 10.51 -4.85
CA TYR A 211 9.83 11.95 -5.06
C TYR A 211 8.36 12.38 -5.23
N GLU A 212 7.54 11.59 -5.92
CA GLU A 212 6.09 11.83 -6.02
C GLU A 212 5.42 11.82 -4.65
N THR A 213 5.73 10.81 -3.84
CA THR A 213 5.20 10.67 -2.48
C THR A 213 5.70 11.80 -1.57
N LYS A 214 6.97 12.19 -1.72
CA LYS A 214 7.56 13.32 -0.97
C LYS A 214 6.87 14.63 -1.32
N ALA A 215 6.57 14.89 -2.59
CA ALA A 215 5.82 16.07 -3.01
C ALA A 215 4.43 16.12 -2.36
N MET A 216 3.74 14.97 -2.24
CA MET A 216 2.46 14.90 -1.53
C MET A 216 2.59 15.29 -0.05
N ALA A 217 3.59 14.77 0.66
CA ALA A 217 3.83 15.10 2.06
C ALA A 217 4.23 16.58 2.25
N LEU A 218 5.06 17.14 1.36
CA LEU A 218 5.45 18.55 1.38
C LEU A 218 4.29 19.51 1.15
N ARG A 219 3.32 19.11 0.31
CA ARG A 219 2.07 19.86 0.12
C ARG A 219 1.29 20.02 1.43
N LEU A 220 1.23 18.96 2.24
CA LEU A 220 0.53 18.98 3.53
C LEU A 220 1.27 19.82 4.60
N GLN A 221 2.51 20.21 4.35
CA GLN A 221 3.29 21.12 5.20
C GLN A 221 3.35 22.55 4.67
N ASP A 222 2.58 22.88 3.64
CA ASP A 222 2.61 24.19 2.97
C ASP A 222 4.04 24.60 2.55
N ARG A 223 4.80 23.65 1.99
CA ARG A 223 6.16 23.87 1.46
C ARG A 223 6.19 23.82 -0.08
N PRO A 224 5.63 24.82 -0.78
CA PRO A 224 5.40 24.77 -2.22
C PRO A 224 6.68 24.68 -3.05
N GLU A 225 7.75 25.39 -2.66
CA GLU A 225 9.04 25.36 -3.38
C GLU A 225 9.69 23.98 -3.34
N GLN A 226 9.77 23.38 -2.15
CA GLN A 226 10.34 22.04 -1.97
C GLN A 226 9.50 20.98 -2.67
N MET A 227 8.18 21.13 -2.66
CA MET A 227 7.26 20.26 -3.40
C MET A 227 7.52 20.35 -4.91
N GLU A 228 7.65 21.57 -5.45
CA GLU A 228 7.96 21.80 -6.87
C GLU A 228 9.29 21.16 -7.27
N MET A 229 10.34 21.30 -6.43
CA MET A 229 11.62 20.62 -6.63
C MET A 229 11.47 19.08 -6.66
N ALA A 230 10.70 18.50 -5.74
CA ALA A 230 10.45 17.06 -5.71
C ALA A 230 9.72 16.59 -6.98
N LEU A 231 8.71 17.34 -7.44
CA LEU A 231 8.02 17.04 -8.70
C LEU A 231 8.95 17.15 -9.92
N HIS A 232 9.85 18.14 -9.96
CA HIS A 232 10.84 18.26 -11.03
C HIS A 232 11.78 17.06 -11.08
N GLN A 233 12.23 16.56 -9.94
CA GLN A 233 13.05 15.34 -9.87
C GLN A 233 12.27 14.12 -10.36
N ALA A 234 11.03 13.93 -9.91
CA ALA A 234 10.18 12.84 -10.39
C ALA A 234 9.95 12.90 -11.91
N CYS A 235 9.69 14.09 -12.46
CA CYS A 235 9.49 14.32 -13.89
C CYS A 235 10.77 14.03 -14.70
N THR A 236 11.94 14.47 -14.22
CA THR A 236 13.24 14.16 -14.84
C THR A 236 13.52 12.66 -14.88
N LEU A 237 13.02 11.91 -13.89
CA LEU A 237 13.07 10.45 -13.84
C LEU A 237 11.93 9.78 -14.65
N GLY A 238 11.21 10.54 -15.47
CA GLY A 238 10.21 10.07 -16.42
C GLY A 238 8.83 9.83 -15.83
N SER A 239 8.48 10.42 -14.68
CA SER A 239 7.11 10.37 -14.15
C SER A 239 6.17 11.27 -14.95
N PRO A 240 5.22 10.72 -15.74
CA PRO A 240 4.26 11.54 -16.46
C PRO A 240 3.36 12.34 -15.50
N THR A 241 2.94 11.71 -14.40
CA THR A 241 2.11 12.33 -13.36
C THR A 241 2.78 13.57 -12.76
N ALA A 242 4.08 13.51 -12.51
CA ALA A 242 4.82 14.65 -11.97
C ALA A 242 4.96 15.78 -13.02
N CYS A 243 5.25 15.44 -14.27
CA CYS A 243 5.35 16.41 -15.35
C CYS A 243 4.03 17.17 -15.55
N THR A 244 2.90 16.46 -15.65
CA THR A 244 1.57 17.10 -15.79
C THR A 244 1.24 18.00 -14.60
N LYS A 245 1.59 17.62 -13.37
CA LYS A 245 1.36 18.46 -12.18
C LYS A 245 2.18 19.76 -12.21
N LEU A 246 3.38 19.75 -12.81
CA LEU A 246 4.20 20.95 -12.98
C LEU A 246 3.60 21.88 -14.03
N GLU A 247 3.22 21.34 -15.19
CA GLU A 247 2.58 22.08 -16.29
C GLU A 247 1.31 22.80 -15.79
N GLN A 248 0.44 22.10 -15.07
CA GLN A 248 -0.78 22.68 -14.49
C GLN A 248 -0.49 23.83 -13.53
N ARG A 249 0.60 23.77 -12.74
CA ARG A 249 0.97 24.84 -11.81
C ARG A 249 1.57 26.05 -12.52
N GLN A 250 2.26 25.85 -13.63
CA GLN A 250 2.82 26.94 -14.43
C GLN A 250 1.68 27.73 -15.08
N ALA A 251 0.68 27.04 -15.64
CA ALA A 251 -0.50 27.69 -16.21
C ALA A 251 -1.23 28.61 -15.20
N VAL A 252 -1.36 28.18 -13.93
CA VAL A 252 -2.00 28.98 -12.88
C VAL A 252 -1.18 30.19 -12.43
N LYS A 253 0.15 30.20 -12.64
CA LYS A 253 1.00 31.36 -12.30
C LYS A 253 0.99 32.43 -13.40
N GLU A 254 0.48 32.11 -14.59
CA GLU A 254 0.43 33.01 -15.76
C GLU A 254 -0.94 33.70 -15.93
N GLU A 255 -1.95 33.29 -15.15
CA GLU A 255 -3.27 33.94 -15.01
C GLU A 255 -3.29 34.96 -13.86
#